data_AF-A0A661S8H4-F1
#
_entry.id   AF-A0A661S8H4-F1
#
_cell.length_a   1.000
_cell.length_b   1.000
_cell.length_c   1.000
_cell.angle_alpha   90.00
_cell.angle_beta   90.00
_cell.angle_gamma   90.00
#
_symmetry.space_group_name_H-M   'P 1'
#
loop_
_entity.id
_entity.type
_entity.pdbx_description
1 polymer ?
#
loop_
_entity_poly.entity_id
_entity_poly.type
_entity_poly.pdbx_seq_one_letter_code
_entity_poly.pdbx_strand_id
1 'polypeptide(L)'
;MLKTNEDRIVEISMQCKPGPPRIGAGWKVDHEGKPFILPSIGGITLNIQVGDSAFGLAGDHIEPGVSCSANAEKPFEFPNTSLQLLSCVGNEAILVSGDAKGEKGIVTGHHGGSEHVMVDFPKKVLKQLTYDDKIMIRTKGQGLKLIDFPDIKLFNLDPGLLKKMKIKKNKTTGLRVPVTTIVPAQCMGSGLGRAHVAAGDYDVMTSDPETVKEYKLDNLKFGDFVALLDHDNSYGRAFVKGAVSMGIVVHSDCLLAGHGPGISTLMTCSTSLIEPVLDANANIANLLKIGKKR
;
A
#
# COMPACT_ATOMS: atom_id res chain seq x y z
N MET A 1 -24.32 6.92 -2.94
CA MET A 1 -23.12 6.83 -2.08
C MET A 1 -23.23 5.55 -1.26
N LEU A 2 -22.11 4.87 -0.96
CA LEU A 2 -22.15 3.68 -0.09
C LEU A 2 -22.45 4.12 1.35
N LYS A 3 -23.36 3.41 2.03
CA LYS A 3 -23.67 3.68 3.44
C LYS A 3 -22.59 3.06 4.32
N THR A 4 -22.01 3.87 5.20
CA THR A 4 -20.92 3.47 6.10
C THR A 4 -21.23 3.86 7.55
N ASN A 5 -20.42 3.39 8.48
CA ASN A 5 -20.37 3.87 9.87
C ASN A 5 -19.31 4.97 10.08
N GLU A 6 -19.01 5.78 9.05
CA GLU A 6 -17.93 6.78 9.09
C GLU A 6 -18.07 7.79 10.24
N ASP A 7 -19.30 8.12 10.62
CA ASP A 7 -19.65 9.00 11.75
C ASP A 7 -19.17 8.46 13.11
N ARG A 8 -18.84 7.17 13.19
CA ARG A 8 -18.39 6.48 14.40
C ARG A 8 -16.90 6.11 14.37
N ILE A 9 -16.19 6.44 13.29
CA ILE A 9 -14.77 6.12 13.18
C ILE A 9 -13.96 7.08 14.02
N VAL A 10 -13.19 6.51 14.94
CA VAL A 10 -12.29 7.25 15.83
C VAL A 10 -11.08 7.71 15.04
N GLU A 11 -10.70 8.96 15.27
CA GLU A 11 -9.49 9.55 14.72
C GLU A 11 -8.45 9.71 15.82
N ILE A 12 -7.20 9.34 15.53
CA ILE A 12 -6.10 9.44 16.50
C ILE A 12 -4.94 10.18 15.82
N SER A 13 -4.30 11.09 16.55
CA SER A 13 -3.09 11.73 16.05
C SER A 13 -1.87 10.90 16.41
N MET A 14 -1.10 10.47 15.41
CA MET A 14 0.09 9.64 15.58
C MET A 14 1.30 10.38 15.03
N GLN A 15 2.36 10.49 15.84
CA GLN A 15 3.62 11.05 15.39
C GLN A 15 4.50 9.95 14.77
N CYS A 16 5.15 10.28 13.67
CA CYS A 16 6.25 9.52 13.08
C CYS A 16 7.33 10.48 12.57
N LYS A 17 8.38 9.93 11.95
CA LYS A 17 9.43 10.66 11.27
C LYS A 17 9.92 9.88 10.04
N PRO A 18 10.58 10.53 9.07
CA PRO A 18 11.31 9.81 8.04
C PRO A 18 12.29 8.81 8.68
N GLY A 19 12.24 7.55 8.26
CA GLY A 19 13.17 6.51 8.68
C GLY A 19 14.35 6.43 7.72
N PRO A 20 15.61 6.28 8.18
CA PRO A 20 16.74 6.07 7.28
C PRO A 20 16.59 4.78 6.46
N PRO A 21 17.27 4.66 5.30
CA PRO A 21 17.25 3.44 4.50
C PRO A 21 17.72 2.23 5.32
N ARG A 22 17.07 1.09 5.13
CA ARG A 22 17.37 -0.16 5.84
C ARG A 22 17.92 -1.18 4.85
N ILE A 23 19.25 -1.19 4.71
CA ILE A 23 19.96 -2.05 3.76
C ILE A 23 21.02 -2.85 4.53
N GLY A 24 21.07 -4.17 4.30
CA GLY A 24 22.09 -5.04 4.87
C GLY A 24 23.47 -4.80 4.23
N ALA A 25 24.56 -5.06 4.97
CA ALA A 25 25.93 -4.76 4.54
C ALA A 25 26.52 -5.74 3.49
N GLY A 26 25.69 -6.53 2.78
CA GLY A 26 26.16 -7.60 1.91
C GLY A 26 25.31 -7.79 0.66
N TRP A 27 25.79 -8.69 -0.21
CA TRP A 27 25.08 -9.12 -1.40
C TRP A 27 23.73 -9.74 -1.04
N LYS A 28 22.69 -9.32 -1.76
CA LYS A 28 21.46 -10.11 -1.91
C LYS A 28 21.59 -11.03 -3.12
N VAL A 29 20.69 -12.00 -3.25
CA VAL A 29 20.68 -12.96 -4.36
C VAL A 29 19.30 -12.95 -4.99
N ASP A 30 19.23 -12.75 -6.31
CA ASP A 30 17.97 -12.74 -7.05
C ASP A 30 17.42 -14.16 -7.24
N HIS A 31 16.22 -14.25 -7.83
CA HIS A 31 15.53 -15.52 -8.07
C HIS A 31 16.24 -16.44 -9.10
N GLU A 32 17.25 -15.94 -9.82
CA GLU A 32 18.10 -16.75 -10.71
C GLU A 32 19.42 -17.18 -10.03
N GLY A 33 19.63 -16.80 -8.77
CA GLY A 33 20.85 -17.12 -8.03
C GLY A 33 22.00 -16.15 -8.28
N LYS A 34 21.75 -14.99 -8.91
CA LYS A 34 22.76 -13.97 -9.19
C LYS A 34 22.82 -12.92 -8.08
N PRO A 35 24.02 -12.59 -7.57
CA PRO A 35 24.16 -11.63 -6.50
C PRO A 35 24.00 -10.18 -6.99
N PHE A 36 23.39 -9.32 -6.17
CA PHE A 36 23.23 -7.88 -6.45
C PHE A 36 23.41 -6.99 -5.21
N ILE A 37 23.73 -5.71 -5.44
CA ILE A 37 23.76 -4.63 -4.46
C ILE A 37 23.00 -3.45 -5.06
N LEU A 38 21.86 -3.10 -4.47
CA LEU A 38 20.96 -2.05 -4.95
C LEU A 38 20.39 -1.23 -3.78
N PRO A 39 19.97 0.03 -4.01
CA PRO A 39 19.09 0.74 -3.08
C PRO A 39 17.85 -0.09 -2.75
N SER A 40 17.34 0.06 -1.53
CA SER A 40 16.20 -0.73 -1.05
C SER A 40 15.27 0.11 -0.17
N ILE A 41 14.52 -0.54 0.72
CA ILE A 41 13.52 0.05 1.62
C ILE A 41 14.04 1.20 2.49
N GLY A 42 13.10 2.03 2.95
CA GLY A 42 13.34 3.15 3.84
C GLY A 42 13.83 4.40 3.13
N GLY A 43 13.94 5.49 3.88
CA GLY A 43 14.51 6.74 3.41
C GLY A 43 13.50 7.75 2.89
N ILE A 44 14.06 8.82 2.33
CA ILE A 44 13.35 9.84 1.57
C ILE A 44 13.71 9.63 0.09
N THR A 45 12.82 8.97 -0.65
CA THR A 45 13.02 8.66 -2.06
C THR A 45 12.72 9.89 -2.92
N LEU A 46 13.75 10.47 -3.54
CA LEU A 46 13.66 11.80 -4.18
C LEU A 46 13.11 11.77 -5.61
N ASN A 47 13.31 10.67 -6.33
CA ASN A 47 13.04 10.58 -7.77
C ASN A 47 11.89 9.64 -8.14
N ILE A 48 11.34 8.88 -7.18
CA ILE A 48 10.22 7.96 -7.35
C ILE A 48 9.05 8.41 -6.49
N GLN A 49 7.87 8.49 -7.08
CA GLN A 49 6.65 8.90 -6.40
C GLN A 49 5.48 7.98 -6.75
N VAL A 50 4.39 8.10 -5.98
CA VAL A 50 3.13 7.46 -6.34
C VAL A 50 2.68 7.86 -7.75
N GLY A 51 2.27 6.87 -8.54
CA GLY A 51 1.96 6.99 -9.97
C GLY A 51 3.13 6.70 -10.92
N ASP A 52 4.37 6.56 -10.44
CA ASP A 52 5.48 6.02 -11.23
C ASP A 52 5.36 4.50 -11.41
N SER A 53 6.09 3.94 -12.39
CA SER A 53 6.20 2.49 -12.58
C SER A 53 6.81 1.83 -11.34
N ALA A 54 6.23 0.71 -10.90
CA ALA A 54 6.83 -0.14 -9.87
C ALA A 54 7.98 -1.00 -10.44
N PHE A 55 8.14 -1.07 -11.76
CA PHE A 55 9.13 -1.89 -12.47
C PHE A 55 10.25 -1.07 -13.11
N GLY A 56 11.35 -1.75 -13.42
CA GLY A 56 12.47 -1.20 -14.20
C GLY A 56 13.39 -0.27 -13.41
N LEU A 57 13.33 -0.32 -12.08
CA LEU A 57 14.20 0.45 -11.20
C LEU A 57 15.51 -0.32 -10.96
N ALA A 58 16.63 0.39 -10.93
CA ALA A 58 17.87 -0.14 -10.34
C ALA A 58 17.76 -0.06 -8.80
N GLY A 59 16.83 -0.82 -8.24
CA GLY A 59 16.44 -0.83 -6.84
C GLY A 59 15.67 -2.11 -6.50
N ASP A 60 15.58 -2.43 -5.21
CA ASP A 60 14.93 -3.66 -4.71
C ASP A 60 14.01 -3.33 -3.54
N HIS A 61 12.69 -3.52 -3.66
CA HIS A 61 11.69 -3.02 -2.70
C HIS A 61 11.76 -1.50 -2.46
N ILE A 62 11.87 -0.70 -3.51
CA ILE A 62 11.84 0.76 -3.39
C ILE A 62 10.47 1.21 -2.89
N GLU A 63 10.48 2.01 -1.81
CA GLU A 63 9.32 2.67 -1.25
C GLU A 63 9.23 4.11 -1.81
N PRO A 64 8.08 4.55 -2.37
CA PRO A 64 7.93 5.86 -2.97
C PRO A 64 7.73 6.96 -1.92
N GLY A 65 8.27 8.15 -2.16
CA GLY A 65 8.10 9.29 -1.25
C GLY A 65 8.89 9.13 0.05
N VAL A 66 8.22 9.22 1.19
CA VAL A 66 8.87 9.18 2.51
C VAL A 66 8.43 7.94 3.27
N SER A 67 9.39 7.07 3.58
CA SER A 67 9.17 5.92 4.46
C SER A 67 9.26 6.37 5.91
N CYS A 68 8.15 6.26 6.63
CA CYS A 68 8.03 6.79 7.98
C CYS A 68 7.99 5.67 9.01
N SER A 69 8.62 5.91 10.16
CA SER A 69 8.51 5.08 11.36
C SER A 69 8.35 5.97 12.59
N ALA A 70 7.74 5.45 13.64
CA ALA A 70 7.76 6.12 14.94
C ALA A 70 9.07 5.82 15.70
N ASN A 71 9.68 4.66 15.46
CA ASN A 71 11.01 4.30 15.97
C ASN A 71 11.76 3.36 15.00
N ALA A 72 12.69 3.86 14.20
CA ALA A 72 13.44 3.06 13.22
C ALA A 72 14.31 1.95 13.84
N GLU A 73 14.70 2.06 15.12
CA GLU A 73 15.56 1.09 15.81
C GLU A 73 14.78 -0.16 16.24
N LYS A 74 13.47 0.00 16.50
CA LYS A 74 12.60 -1.05 17.02
C LYS A 74 11.36 -1.24 16.14
N PRO A 75 11.52 -1.67 14.88
CA PRO A 75 10.43 -1.68 13.89
C PRO A 75 9.22 -2.50 14.34
N PHE A 76 9.44 -3.62 15.04
CA PHE A 76 8.37 -4.54 15.45
C PHE A 76 7.78 -4.25 16.83
N GLU A 77 8.20 -3.18 17.50
CA GLU A 77 7.72 -2.82 18.83
C GLU A 77 6.78 -1.61 18.80
N PHE A 78 6.08 -1.39 19.91
CA PHE A 78 5.43 -0.10 20.16
C PHE A 78 6.49 1.03 20.10
N PRO A 79 6.19 2.19 19.48
CA PRO A 79 4.90 2.59 18.90
C PRO A 79 4.71 2.29 17.40
N ASN A 80 5.64 1.62 16.72
CA ASN A 80 5.51 1.35 15.27
C ASN A 80 4.33 0.44 14.94
N THR A 81 4.09 -0.59 15.74
CA THR A 81 2.95 -1.49 15.55
C THR A 81 1.62 -0.73 15.58
N SER A 82 1.48 0.27 16.46
CA SER A 82 0.31 1.14 16.50
C SER A 82 0.25 2.10 15.31
N LEU A 83 1.39 2.67 14.89
CA LEU A 83 1.47 3.53 13.70
C LEU A 83 1.01 2.77 12.45
N GLN A 84 1.53 1.55 12.28
CA GLN A 84 1.18 0.62 11.20
C GLN A 84 -0.30 0.27 11.21
N LEU A 85 -0.82 -0.14 12.37
CA LEU A 85 -2.20 -0.59 12.49
C LEU A 85 -3.19 0.55 12.28
N LEU A 86 -2.90 1.76 12.77
CA LEU A 86 -3.87 2.85 12.75
C LEU A 86 -3.83 3.69 11.48
N SER A 87 -2.65 3.87 10.86
CA SER A 87 -2.54 4.61 9.61
C SER A 87 -3.37 3.93 8.53
N CYS A 88 -3.99 4.72 7.65
CA CYS A 88 -4.77 4.22 6.54
C CYS A 88 -4.39 5.00 5.28
N VAL A 89 -4.40 4.31 4.15
CA VAL A 89 -4.17 4.90 2.84
C VAL A 89 -5.20 6.00 2.59
N GLY A 90 -4.69 7.19 2.25
CA GLY A 90 -5.49 8.41 2.10
C GLY A 90 -5.51 9.32 3.34
N ASN A 91 -4.99 8.90 4.49
CA ASN A 91 -4.90 9.78 5.67
C ASN A 91 -3.98 10.97 5.41
N GLU A 92 -4.33 12.09 6.03
CA GLU A 92 -3.52 13.31 5.99
C GLU A 92 -2.30 13.18 6.90
N ALA A 93 -1.15 13.59 6.37
CA ALA A 93 0.09 13.75 7.11
C ALA A 93 0.53 15.22 7.06
N ILE A 94 1.04 15.75 8.15
CA ILE A 94 1.52 17.14 8.22
C ILE A 94 2.91 17.17 8.86
N LEU A 95 3.84 17.86 8.22
CA LEU A 95 5.15 18.15 8.81
C LEU A 95 4.99 19.17 9.95
N VAL A 96 5.48 18.86 11.14
CA VAL A 96 5.33 19.72 12.33
C VAL A 96 6.66 20.30 12.83
N SER A 97 7.77 19.95 12.19
CA SER A 97 9.10 20.52 12.40
C SER A 97 9.87 20.63 11.07
N GLY A 98 11.09 21.13 11.13
CA GLY A 98 11.96 21.28 9.97
C GLY A 98 11.61 22.47 9.08
N ASP A 99 12.39 22.64 8.02
CA ASP A 99 12.24 23.73 7.06
C ASP A 99 10.94 23.66 6.27
N ALA A 100 10.40 22.45 6.09
CA ALA A 100 9.13 22.20 5.41
C ALA A 100 7.92 22.11 6.37
N LYS A 101 8.03 22.66 7.59
CA LYS A 101 6.92 22.66 8.56
C LYS A 101 5.63 23.25 7.95
N GLY A 102 4.51 22.56 8.16
CA GLY A 102 3.18 22.93 7.69
C GLY A 102 2.82 22.35 6.32
N GLU A 103 3.78 21.79 5.59
CA GLU A 103 3.50 21.11 4.33
C GLU A 103 2.72 19.81 4.57
N LYS A 104 1.80 19.54 3.64
CA LYS A 104 0.85 18.43 3.72
C LYS A 104 1.26 17.27 2.81
N GLY A 105 1.11 16.07 3.34
CA GLY A 105 1.29 14.80 2.64
C GLY A 105 0.09 13.88 2.82
N ILE A 106 0.14 12.74 2.14
CA ILE A 106 -0.90 11.71 2.16
C ILE A 106 -0.26 10.35 2.35
N VAL A 107 -0.80 9.54 3.27
CA VAL A 107 -0.39 8.13 3.43
C VAL A 107 -0.76 7.35 2.17
N THR A 108 0.22 6.66 1.59
CA THR A 108 0.06 5.89 0.34
C THR A 108 0.12 4.39 0.51
N GLY A 109 0.58 3.89 1.66
CA GLY A 109 0.76 2.45 1.85
C GLY A 109 1.53 2.07 3.10
N HIS A 110 1.63 0.76 3.31
CA HIS A 110 2.27 0.12 4.45
C HIS A 110 3.15 -1.01 3.98
N HIS A 111 4.40 -1.06 4.43
CA HIS A 111 5.30 -2.17 4.12
C HIS A 111 5.61 -2.96 5.39
N GLY A 112 5.17 -4.21 5.43
CA GLY A 112 5.39 -5.13 6.55
C GLY A 112 6.83 -5.65 6.56
N GLY A 113 7.35 -6.03 7.73
CA GLY A 113 8.75 -6.46 7.86
C GLY A 113 9.71 -5.29 8.07
N SER A 114 9.61 -4.22 7.28
CA SER A 114 10.24 -2.92 7.59
C SER A 114 9.43 -2.12 8.62
N GLU A 115 8.13 -2.39 8.66
CA GLU A 115 7.13 -1.69 9.46
C GLU A 115 7.11 -0.18 9.13
N HIS A 116 7.34 0.17 7.85
CA HIS A 116 7.24 1.54 7.33
C HIS A 116 5.82 1.90 6.86
N VAL A 117 5.42 3.14 7.14
CA VAL A 117 4.24 3.79 6.54
C VAL A 117 4.74 4.80 5.52
N MET A 118 4.31 4.68 4.26
CA MET A 118 4.77 5.55 3.18
C MET A 118 3.85 6.77 3.05
N VAL A 119 4.47 7.95 2.89
CA VAL A 119 3.76 9.23 2.74
C VAL A 119 4.25 9.96 1.50
N ASP A 120 3.33 10.38 0.63
CA ASP A 120 3.61 11.28 -0.49
C ASP A 120 3.60 12.73 -0.03
N PHE A 121 4.71 13.42 -0.25
CA PHE A 121 4.82 14.88 -0.19
C PHE A 121 5.19 15.44 -1.58
N PRO A 122 4.91 16.73 -1.88
CA PRO A 122 5.38 17.36 -3.10
C PRO A 122 6.90 17.22 -3.29
N LYS A 123 7.38 17.07 -4.53
CA LYS A 123 8.84 16.95 -4.81
C LYS A 123 9.68 18.07 -4.21
N LYS A 124 9.17 19.30 -4.19
CA LYS A 124 9.86 20.45 -3.59
C LYS A 124 10.05 20.29 -2.07
N VAL A 125 9.14 19.59 -1.41
CA VAL A 125 9.16 19.32 0.03
C VAL A 125 10.18 18.22 0.33
N LEU A 126 10.19 17.13 -0.45
CA LEU A 126 11.13 16.00 -0.26
C LEU A 126 12.59 16.45 -0.18
N LYS A 127 12.98 17.49 -0.93
CA LYS A 127 14.35 18.05 -0.94
C LYS A 127 14.73 18.84 0.33
N GLN A 128 13.74 19.22 1.13
CA GLN A 128 13.93 19.98 2.37
C GLN A 128 13.89 19.08 3.60
N LEU A 129 13.49 17.80 3.44
CA LEU A 129 13.29 16.90 4.56
C LEU A 129 14.61 16.33 5.07
N THR A 130 14.66 16.12 6.38
CA THR A 130 15.70 15.40 7.09
C THR A 130 15.12 14.24 7.89
N TYR A 131 15.97 13.34 8.39
CA TYR A 131 15.53 12.24 9.27
C TYR A 131 15.18 12.68 10.70
N ASP A 132 15.36 13.97 11.02
CA ASP A 132 14.98 14.58 12.30
C ASP A 132 13.60 15.25 12.25
N ASP A 133 13.01 15.36 11.06
CA ASP A 133 11.70 15.98 10.89
C ASP A 133 10.57 15.11 11.46
N LYS A 134 9.60 15.77 12.10
CA LYS A 134 8.44 15.14 12.71
C LYS A 134 7.23 15.30 11.81
N ILE A 135 6.50 14.22 11.63
CA ILE A 135 5.27 14.15 10.85
C ILE A 135 4.15 13.72 11.81
N MET A 136 3.03 14.43 11.76
CA MET A 136 1.79 14.02 12.43
C MET A 136 0.84 13.44 11.38
N ILE A 137 0.47 12.17 11.54
CA ILE A 137 -0.57 11.52 10.76
C ILE A 137 -1.88 11.59 11.56
N ARG A 138 -2.93 12.08 10.91
CA ARG A 138 -4.30 12.02 11.43
C ARG A 138 -4.91 10.69 11.00
N THR A 139 -4.78 9.68 11.84
CA THR A 139 -5.21 8.32 11.51
C THR A 139 -6.73 8.22 11.50
N LYS A 140 -7.29 7.60 10.46
CA LYS A 140 -8.74 7.38 10.31
C LYS A 140 -9.02 6.27 9.30
N GLY A 141 -9.76 5.24 9.70
CA GLY A 141 -10.24 4.22 8.75
C GLY A 141 -10.38 2.83 9.35
N GLN A 142 -9.59 2.49 10.37
CA GLN A 142 -9.77 1.22 11.05
C GLN A 142 -11.16 1.13 11.71
N GLY A 143 -11.83 -0.01 11.51
CA GLY A 143 -13.21 -0.22 11.94
C GLY A 143 -14.29 0.31 10.97
N LEU A 144 -13.90 0.86 9.81
CA LEU A 144 -14.83 1.24 8.75
C LEU A 144 -15.57 0.02 8.20
N LYS A 145 -16.88 0.15 8.04
CA LYS A 145 -17.77 -0.91 7.56
C LYS A 145 -18.73 -0.36 6.51
N LEU A 146 -19.07 -1.21 5.54
CA LEU A 146 -20.19 -0.97 4.63
C LEU A 146 -21.47 -1.52 5.27
N ILE A 147 -22.45 -0.66 5.54
CA ILE A 147 -23.67 -1.06 6.27
C ILE A 147 -24.56 -1.96 5.42
N ASP A 148 -24.64 -1.68 4.13
CA ASP A 148 -25.46 -2.46 3.19
C ASP A 148 -24.74 -3.74 2.71
N PHE A 149 -23.44 -3.90 3.00
CA PHE A 149 -22.59 -5.01 2.53
C PHE A 149 -21.69 -5.53 3.67
N PRO A 150 -22.27 -6.11 4.73
CA PRO A 150 -21.51 -6.47 5.94
C PRO A 150 -20.45 -7.55 5.71
N ASP A 151 -20.60 -8.39 4.68
CA ASP A 151 -19.62 -9.43 4.31
C ASP A 151 -18.40 -8.88 3.56
N ILE A 152 -18.45 -7.60 3.13
CA ILE A 152 -17.31 -6.89 2.55
C ILE A 152 -16.59 -6.15 3.67
N LYS A 153 -15.40 -6.62 4.00
CA LYS A 153 -14.56 -6.04 5.05
C LYS A 153 -13.62 -5.00 4.46
N LEU A 154 -13.37 -3.93 5.23
CA LEU A 154 -12.47 -2.85 4.87
C LEU A 154 -11.32 -2.76 5.88
N PHE A 155 -10.13 -2.46 5.38
CA PHE A 155 -8.90 -2.28 6.17
C PHE A 155 -8.08 -1.17 5.55
N ASN A 156 -7.22 -0.50 6.33
CA ASN A 156 -6.21 0.44 5.83
C ASN A 156 -6.74 1.53 4.88
N LEU A 157 -8.03 1.88 4.95
CA LEU A 157 -8.72 2.71 3.96
C LEU A 157 -9.36 3.92 4.61
N ASP A 158 -8.87 5.11 4.24
CA ASP A 158 -9.50 6.37 4.63
C ASP A 158 -10.94 6.46 4.06
N PRO A 159 -11.95 6.82 4.88
CA PRO A 159 -13.34 6.94 4.40
C PRO A 159 -13.53 7.97 3.27
N GLY A 160 -12.72 9.03 3.26
CA GLY A 160 -12.65 10.02 2.19
C GLY A 160 -12.06 9.47 0.90
N LEU A 161 -11.08 8.56 0.97
CA LEU A 161 -10.57 7.83 -0.19
C LEU A 161 -11.63 6.88 -0.75
N LEU A 162 -12.31 6.10 0.10
CA LEU A 162 -13.39 5.18 -0.31
C LEU A 162 -14.44 5.90 -1.19
N LYS A 163 -14.85 7.12 -0.82
CA LYS A 163 -15.80 7.94 -1.59
C LYS A 163 -15.30 8.30 -2.99
N LYS A 164 -13.99 8.38 -3.19
CA LYS A 164 -13.33 8.77 -4.44
C LYS A 164 -13.01 7.58 -5.36
N MET A 165 -13.02 6.35 -4.86
CA MET A 165 -12.69 5.13 -5.63
C MET A 165 -13.69 4.78 -6.75
N LYS A 166 -14.74 5.59 -6.97
CA LYS A 166 -15.77 5.40 -8.02
C LYS A 166 -16.46 4.03 -7.99
N ILE A 167 -16.58 3.42 -6.81
CA ILE A 167 -17.27 2.14 -6.60
C ILE A 167 -18.76 2.29 -6.91
N LYS A 168 -19.32 1.36 -7.67
CA LYS A 168 -20.73 1.34 -8.06
C LYS A 168 -21.42 0.11 -7.49
N LYS A 169 -22.69 0.24 -7.10
CA LYS A 169 -23.52 -0.93 -6.75
C LYS A 169 -23.83 -1.73 -8.02
N ASN A 170 -23.76 -3.05 -7.95
CA ASN A 170 -24.24 -3.98 -8.96
C ASN A 170 -25.42 -4.78 -8.36
N LYS A 171 -26.45 -5.03 -9.18
CA LYS A 171 -27.61 -5.84 -8.79
C LYS A 171 -27.29 -7.33 -8.61
N THR A 172 -26.24 -7.85 -9.27
CA THR A 172 -25.91 -9.28 -9.28
C THR A 172 -24.81 -9.64 -8.28
N THR A 173 -23.71 -8.88 -8.29
CA THR A 173 -22.50 -9.14 -7.49
C THR A 173 -22.37 -8.18 -6.32
N GLY A 174 -23.31 -7.28 -6.04
CA GLY A 174 -23.17 -6.32 -4.94
C GLY A 174 -22.36 -5.07 -5.30
N LEU A 175 -21.04 -5.16 -5.49
CA LEU A 175 -20.17 -4.02 -5.80
C LEU A 175 -19.30 -4.21 -7.04
N ARG A 176 -19.19 -3.16 -7.86
CA ARG A 176 -18.20 -3.02 -8.94
C ARG A 176 -17.10 -2.07 -8.52
N VAL A 177 -15.87 -2.57 -8.43
CA VAL A 177 -14.72 -1.85 -7.89
C VAL A 177 -13.67 -1.64 -8.99
N PRO A 178 -13.33 -0.39 -9.35
CA PRO A 178 -12.30 -0.11 -10.35
C PRO A 178 -10.90 -0.55 -9.95
N VAL A 179 -10.17 -1.18 -10.87
CA VAL A 179 -8.77 -1.63 -10.72
C VAL A 179 -7.96 -1.43 -12.00
N THR A 180 -6.65 -1.32 -11.91
CA THR A 180 -5.78 -1.36 -13.09
C THR A 180 -5.46 -2.78 -13.53
N THR A 181 -5.33 -3.70 -12.57
CA THR A 181 -4.85 -5.08 -12.81
C THR A 181 -5.64 -6.07 -11.96
N ILE A 182 -5.88 -7.25 -12.53
CA ILE A 182 -6.45 -8.42 -11.85
C ILE A 182 -5.34 -9.46 -11.76
N VAL A 183 -4.97 -9.82 -10.53
CA VAL A 183 -3.85 -10.70 -10.20
C VAL A 183 -4.39 -12.07 -9.80
N PRO A 184 -3.98 -13.15 -10.49
CA PRO A 184 -4.33 -14.52 -10.10
C PRO A 184 -3.73 -14.93 -8.77
N ALA A 185 -4.37 -15.88 -8.09
CA ALA A 185 -3.96 -16.33 -6.76
C ALA A 185 -2.52 -16.86 -6.70
N GLN A 186 -2.07 -17.58 -7.74
CA GLN A 186 -0.73 -18.17 -7.81
C GLN A 186 0.40 -17.13 -7.93
N CYS A 187 0.06 -15.87 -8.22
CA CYS A 187 1.03 -14.79 -8.30
C CYS A 187 1.31 -14.17 -6.93
N MET A 188 0.62 -14.56 -5.85
CA MET A 188 0.84 -13.97 -4.52
C MET A 188 1.89 -14.75 -3.72
N GLY A 189 2.79 -14.04 -3.04
CA GLY A 189 3.95 -14.63 -2.36
C GLY A 189 4.21 -14.10 -0.95
N SER A 190 5.38 -13.48 -0.76
CA SER A 190 5.85 -13.00 0.54
C SER A 190 4.78 -12.20 1.28
N GLY A 191 4.63 -12.44 2.59
CA GLY A 191 3.56 -11.88 3.40
C GLY A 191 2.30 -12.76 3.53
N LEU A 192 2.19 -13.86 2.78
CA LEU A 192 1.20 -14.91 3.05
C LEU A 192 1.42 -15.55 4.43
N GLY A 193 0.33 -15.97 5.08
CA GLY A 193 0.36 -16.55 6.42
C GLY A 193 0.44 -15.55 7.58
N ARG A 194 0.51 -14.23 7.31
CA ARG A 194 0.38 -13.21 8.36
C ARG A 194 -1.00 -13.30 9.01
N ALA A 195 -1.03 -13.15 10.33
CA ALA A 195 -2.23 -13.36 11.15
C ALA A 195 -3.32 -12.29 10.98
N HIS A 196 -2.97 -11.11 10.47
CA HIS A 196 -3.91 -10.06 10.12
C HIS A 196 -3.45 -9.25 8.90
N VAL A 197 -4.37 -8.53 8.28
CA VAL A 197 -4.10 -7.64 7.12
C VAL A 197 -4.18 -6.15 7.42
N ALA A 198 -4.54 -5.78 8.65
CA ALA A 198 -4.72 -4.38 9.08
C ALA A 198 -3.39 -3.59 9.21
N ALA A 199 -2.26 -4.17 8.79
CA ALA A 199 -0.99 -3.51 8.62
C ALA A 199 -0.12 -4.31 7.63
N GLY A 200 0.90 -3.64 7.10
CA GLY A 200 1.80 -4.18 6.09
C GLY A 200 1.09 -4.60 4.80
N ASP A 201 1.76 -5.47 4.07
CA ASP A 201 1.45 -5.85 2.69
C ASP A 201 1.88 -7.29 2.41
N TYR A 202 1.67 -7.71 1.17
CA TYR A 202 2.13 -8.98 0.61
C TYR A 202 2.31 -8.85 -0.89
N ASP A 203 3.18 -9.68 -1.44
CA ASP A 203 3.81 -9.39 -2.72
C ASP A 203 3.11 -10.10 -3.88
N VAL A 204 2.99 -9.38 -4.99
CA VAL A 204 2.77 -10.00 -6.31
C VAL A 204 4.13 -10.46 -6.83
N MET A 205 4.38 -11.76 -6.83
CA MET A 205 5.62 -12.37 -7.27
C MET A 205 5.84 -12.19 -8.78
N THR A 206 7.08 -11.89 -9.15
CA THR A 206 7.46 -11.54 -10.54
C THR A 206 8.57 -12.43 -11.10
N SER A 207 8.95 -13.50 -10.38
CA SER A 207 10.05 -14.39 -10.76
C SER A 207 9.78 -15.29 -11.98
N ASP A 208 8.53 -15.37 -12.46
CA ASP A 208 8.18 -16.10 -13.69
C ASP A 208 7.80 -15.13 -14.83
N PRO A 209 8.70 -14.87 -15.78
CA PRO A 209 8.48 -13.87 -16.83
C PRO A 209 7.27 -14.13 -17.72
N GLU A 210 6.93 -15.40 -17.98
CA GLU A 210 5.77 -15.74 -18.81
C GLU A 210 4.45 -15.39 -18.09
N THR A 211 4.32 -15.73 -16.80
CA THR A 211 3.20 -15.28 -15.95
C THR A 211 3.13 -13.75 -15.87
N VAL A 212 4.27 -13.07 -15.66
CA VAL A 212 4.32 -11.59 -15.62
C VAL A 212 3.75 -11.00 -16.90
N LYS A 213 4.15 -11.52 -18.06
CA LYS A 213 3.68 -11.06 -19.38
C LYS A 213 2.21 -11.39 -19.63
N GLU A 214 1.77 -12.60 -19.29
CA GLU A 214 0.38 -13.05 -19.44
C GLU A 214 -0.58 -12.12 -18.70
N TYR A 215 -0.29 -11.83 -17.44
CA TYR A 215 -1.13 -11.01 -16.56
C TYR A 215 -0.74 -9.53 -16.53
N LYS A 216 0.25 -9.12 -17.33
CA LYS A 216 0.71 -7.73 -17.47
C LYS A 216 1.12 -7.12 -16.13
N LEU A 217 1.74 -7.92 -15.27
CA LEU A 217 2.12 -7.52 -13.91
C LEU A 217 3.19 -6.42 -13.94
N ASP A 218 4.02 -6.39 -14.97
CA ASP A 218 5.06 -5.39 -15.24
C ASP A 218 4.51 -3.97 -15.51
N ASN A 219 3.20 -3.82 -15.71
CA ASN A 219 2.56 -2.52 -15.87
C ASN A 219 2.13 -1.85 -14.56
N LEU A 220 2.27 -2.54 -13.42
CA LEU A 220 1.86 -1.98 -12.13
C LEU A 220 2.63 -0.71 -11.80
N LYS A 221 1.89 0.27 -11.29
CA LYS A 221 2.43 1.54 -10.80
C LYS A 221 2.20 1.66 -9.31
N PHE A 222 3.08 2.39 -8.64
CA PHE A 222 2.83 2.78 -7.25
C PHE A 222 1.46 3.45 -7.13
N GLY A 223 0.64 2.98 -6.19
CA GLY A 223 -0.68 3.53 -5.92
C GLY A 223 -1.81 3.00 -6.81
N ASP A 224 -1.53 2.05 -7.71
CA ASP A 224 -2.56 1.35 -8.48
C ASP A 224 -3.45 0.53 -7.55
N PHE A 225 -4.76 0.56 -7.76
CA PHE A 225 -5.68 -0.38 -7.15
C PHE A 225 -5.72 -1.67 -7.96
N VAL A 226 -5.56 -2.80 -7.28
CA VAL A 226 -5.53 -4.12 -7.93
C VAL A 226 -6.54 -5.06 -7.28
N ALA A 227 -7.00 -6.03 -8.06
CA ALA A 227 -7.81 -7.15 -7.58
C ALA A 227 -6.92 -8.39 -7.43
N LEU A 228 -7.11 -9.14 -6.35
CA LEU A 228 -6.37 -10.34 -6.00
C LEU A 228 -7.39 -11.48 -5.93
N LEU A 229 -7.38 -12.32 -6.96
CA LEU A 229 -8.37 -13.40 -7.11
C LEU A 229 -8.08 -14.54 -6.16
N ASP A 230 -9.13 -15.14 -5.63
CA ASP A 230 -9.11 -16.30 -4.73
C ASP A 230 -8.29 -16.07 -3.45
N HIS A 231 -8.16 -14.82 -3.00
CA HIS A 231 -7.56 -14.47 -1.71
C HIS A 231 -8.59 -13.84 -0.79
N ASP A 232 -8.84 -14.48 0.35
CA ASP A 232 -9.58 -13.88 1.46
C ASP A 232 -8.59 -13.24 2.43
N ASN A 233 -8.83 -11.96 2.70
CA ASN A 233 -8.05 -11.15 3.64
C ASN A 233 -8.90 -10.73 4.84
N SER A 234 -9.99 -11.44 5.12
CA SER A 234 -10.94 -11.12 6.18
C SER A 234 -10.33 -11.11 7.59
N TYR A 235 -9.22 -11.85 7.76
CA TYR A 235 -8.43 -11.97 8.99
C TYR A 235 -6.95 -11.99 8.61
N GLY A 236 -6.32 -13.17 8.61
CA GLY A 236 -5.06 -13.41 7.92
C GLY A 236 -5.27 -13.64 6.41
N ARG A 237 -4.16 -13.72 5.68
CA ARG A 237 -4.16 -13.92 4.23
C ARG A 237 -4.29 -15.40 3.89
N ALA A 238 -5.34 -15.78 3.16
CA ALA A 238 -5.61 -17.16 2.80
C ALA A 238 -6.10 -17.30 1.36
N PHE A 239 -5.67 -18.38 0.69
CA PHE A 239 -6.29 -18.81 -0.55
C PHE A 239 -7.69 -19.37 -0.27
N VAL A 240 -8.72 -18.76 -0.84
CA VAL A 240 -10.11 -19.18 -0.75
C VAL A 240 -10.74 -19.01 -2.13
N LYS A 241 -11.04 -20.12 -2.80
CA LYS A 241 -11.62 -20.08 -4.14
C LYS A 241 -12.93 -19.29 -4.16
N GLY A 242 -13.03 -18.32 -5.07
CA GLY A 242 -14.16 -17.41 -5.21
C GLY A 242 -14.10 -16.16 -4.34
N ALA A 243 -13.14 -16.06 -3.41
CA ALA A 243 -12.88 -14.83 -2.69
C ALA A 243 -12.24 -13.79 -3.60
N VAL A 244 -12.46 -12.52 -3.28
CA VAL A 244 -11.82 -11.41 -3.98
C VAL A 244 -11.31 -10.41 -2.95
N SER A 245 -10.02 -10.14 -3.01
CA SER A 245 -9.40 -9.05 -2.26
C SER A 245 -9.00 -7.92 -3.20
N MET A 246 -8.98 -6.72 -2.65
CA MET A 246 -8.59 -5.50 -3.33
C MET A 246 -7.50 -4.84 -2.51
N GLY A 247 -6.49 -4.32 -3.18
CA GLY A 247 -5.41 -3.62 -2.51
C GLY A 247 -4.84 -2.51 -3.34
N ILE A 248 -3.77 -1.91 -2.83
CA ILE A 248 -3.02 -0.84 -3.48
C ILE A 248 -1.54 -1.23 -3.56
N VAL A 249 -0.89 -0.94 -4.69
CA VAL A 249 0.55 -1.17 -4.86
C VAL A 249 1.36 -0.15 -4.04
N VAL A 250 2.24 -0.61 -3.15
CA VAL A 250 2.90 0.25 -2.16
C VAL A 250 4.43 0.30 -2.27
N HIS A 251 5.08 -0.73 -2.82
CA HIS A 251 6.51 -0.71 -3.13
C HIS A 251 6.80 -1.31 -4.51
N SER A 252 8.04 -1.13 -4.98
CA SER A 252 8.48 -1.56 -6.30
C SER A 252 8.54 -3.08 -6.41
N ASP A 253 8.77 -3.52 -7.64
CA ASP A 253 9.27 -4.85 -7.94
C ASP A 253 10.53 -5.20 -7.13
N CYS A 254 10.79 -6.50 -7.03
CA CYS A 254 11.83 -7.10 -6.22
C CYS A 254 12.47 -8.26 -6.98
N LEU A 255 13.80 -8.37 -6.87
CA LEU A 255 14.54 -9.45 -7.52
C LEU A 255 14.54 -10.76 -6.73
N LEU A 256 14.17 -10.74 -5.45
CA LEU A 256 14.20 -11.92 -4.58
C LEU A 256 13.12 -12.93 -4.95
N ALA A 257 13.45 -14.22 -4.83
CA ALA A 257 12.48 -15.29 -5.01
C ALA A 257 11.30 -15.13 -4.04
N GLY A 258 10.07 -15.21 -4.56
CA GLY A 258 8.85 -15.09 -3.76
C GLY A 258 8.40 -13.65 -3.47
N HIS A 259 9.08 -12.65 -4.04
CA HIS A 259 8.79 -11.24 -3.85
C HIS A 259 8.46 -10.53 -5.18
N GLY A 260 7.99 -9.28 -5.07
CA GLY A 260 7.68 -8.38 -6.19
C GLY A 260 6.95 -7.13 -5.66
N PRO A 261 6.11 -6.43 -6.44
CA PRO A 261 5.37 -5.27 -5.94
C PRO A 261 4.44 -5.62 -4.77
N GLY A 262 4.61 -4.94 -3.64
CA GLY A 262 3.82 -5.16 -2.42
C GLY A 262 2.42 -4.55 -2.51
N ILE A 263 1.44 -5.26 -1.98
CA ILE A 263 0.03 -4.86 -1.97
C ILE A 263 -0.50 -4.73 -0.54
N SER A 264 -0.88 -3.52 -0.12
CA SER A 264 -1.65 -3.33 1.11
C SER A 264 -3.13 -3.60 0.85
N THR A 265 -3.75 -4.46 1.66
CA THR A 265 -5.18 -4.79 1.55
C THR A 265 -6.04 -3.59 1.93
N LEU A 266 -7.06 -3.29 1.10
CA LEU A 266 -8.04 -2.22 1.36
C LEU A 266 -9.46 -2.76 1.58
N MET A 267 -9.82 -3.81 0.85
CA MET A 267 -11.16 -4.38 0.84
C MET A 267 -11.09 -5.86 0.53
N THR A 268 -11.98 -6.66 1.10
CA THR A 268 -12.00 -8.11 0.84
C THR A 268 -13.39 -8.68 1.08
N CYS A 269 -13.70 -9.74 0.34
CA CYS A 269 -14.86 -10.57 0.59
C CYS A 269 -14.50 -12.03 0.32
N SER A 270 -14.89 -12.91 1.23
CA SER A 270 -14.73 -14.37 1.08
C SER A 270 -15.70 -14.97 0.05
N THR A 271 -16.62 -14.17 -0.49
CA THR A 271 -17.61 -14.55 -1.51
C THR A 271 -17.56 -13.60 -2.70
N SER A 272 -18.34 -13.90 -3.75
CA SER A 272 -18.37 -13.17 -5.02
C SER A 272 -19.11 -11.81 -4.98
N LEU A 273 -19.07 -11.10 -3.86
CA LEU A 273 -19.73 -9.79 -3.69
C LEU A 273 -18.91 -8.58 -4.21
N ILE A 274 -17.75 -8.85 -4.80
CA ILE A 274 -16.89 -7.84 -5.42
C ILE A 274 -16.62 -8.27 -6.86
N GLU A 275 -17.01 -7.43 -7.80
CA GLU A 275 -16.64 -7.54 -9.21
C GLU A 275 -15.57 -6.49 -9.53
N PRO A 276 -14.32 -6.91 -9.78
CA PRO A 276 -13.29 -6.01 -10.26
C PRO A 276 -13.60 -5.52 -11.68
N VAL A 277 -13.45 -4.22 -11.93
CA VAL A 277 -13.65 -3.62 -13.25
C VAL A 277 -12.39 -2.89 -13.67
N LEU A 278 -11.83 -3.25 -14.82
CA LEU A 278 -10.61 -2.60 -15.33
C LEU A 278 -10.87 -1.11 -15.65
N ASP A 279 -10.06 -0.23 -15.05
CA ASP A 279 -9.97 1.21 -15.31
C ASP A 279 -8.50 1.62 -15.16
N ALA A 280 -7.86 2.03 -16.26
CA ALA A 280 -6.47 2.47 -16.27
C ALA A 280 -6.20 3.72 -15.38
N ASN A 281 -7.25 4.40 -14.92
CA ASN A 281 -7.16 5.53 -14.00
C ASN A 281 -7.39 5.16 -12.54
N ALA A 282 -7.59 3.89 -12.20
CA ALA A 282 -7.77 3.40 -10.84
C ALA A 282 -6.45 3.42 -10.04
N ASN A 283 -5.91 4.61 -9.83
CA ASN A 283 -4.69 4.87 -9.08
C ASN A 283 -4.91 6.06 -8.14
N ILE A 284 -4.43 5.98 -6.90
CA ILE A 284 -4.60 7.02 -5.88
C ILE A 284 -4.06 8.39 -6.32
N ALA A 285 -2.97 8.43 -7.08
CA ALA A 285 -2.39 9.66 -7.63
C ALA A 285 -3.41 10.39 -8.52
N ASN A 286 -4.16 9.65 -9.34
CA ASN A 286 -5.20 10.22 -10.20
C ASN A 286 -6.39 10.76 -9.40
N LEU A 287 -6.81 10.01 -8.37
CA LEU A 287 -7.98 10.34 -7.55
C LEU A 287 -7.72 11.53 -6.60
N LEU A 288 -6.52 11.61 -6.03
CA LEU A 288 -6.17 12.62 -5.03
C LEU A 288 -5.31 13.77 -5.57
N LYS A 289 -4.83 13.68 -6.82
CA LYS A 289 -3.93 14.67 -7.45
C LYS A 289 -2.64 14.83 -6.65
N ILE A 290 -1.97 13.70 -6.42
CA ILE A 290 -0.71 13.59 -5.66
C ILE A 290 0.38 12.91 -6.51
N GLY A 291 1.60 12.82 -5.99
CA GLY A 291 2.73 12.22 -6.70
C GLY A 291 2.91 12.76 -8.12
N LYS A 292 2.95 11.87 -9.12
CA LYS A 292 3.10 12.20 -10.55
C LYS A 292 1.93 12.96 -11.17
N LYS A 293 0.82 13.12 -10.43
CA LYS A 293 -0.41 13.78 -10.90
C LYS A 293 -0.72 15.06 -10.11
N ARG A 294 0.23 15.51 -9.28
CA ARG A 294 0.16 16.76 -8.54
C ARG A 294 0.33 17.97 -9.45
#